data_AF-A0A0T9QKQ4-F1
#
_entry.id   AF-A0A0T9QKQ4-F1
#
_cell.length_a   1.000
_cell.length_b   1.000
_cell.length_c   1.000
_cell.angle_alpha   90.00
_cell.angle_beta   90.00
_cell.angle_gamma   90.00
#
_symmetry.space_group_name_H-M   'P 1'
#
loop_
_entity.id
_entity.type
_entity.pdbx_description
1 polymer ?
#
loop_
_entity_poly.entity_id
_entity_poly.type
_entity_poly.pdbx_seq_one_letter_code
_entity_poly.pdbx_strand_id
1 'polypeptide(L)'
;MNNLSNRVNSALVAIPVKHQSLALNNACEGLNKVGADSITLISKRKLLNAQMYAKENQSRYCWEVASHLLKQAYGIKCECPMPRLGDARGNYICTFVDISTGEYRFVHSRSITEGQEVRHV
;
A
#
# COMPACT_ATOMS: atom_id res chain seq x y z
N MET A 1 -9.10 -12.00 63.03
CA MET A 1 -8.83 -10.57 63.33
C MET A 1 -7.75 -10.08 62.38
N ASN A 2 -8.12 -9.07 61.58
CA ASN A 2 -7.31 -8.06 60.89
C ASN A 2 -6.61 -8.45 59.58
N ASN A 3 -7.24 -7.97 58.50
CA ASN A 3 -6.77 -7.87 57.12
C ASN A 3 -5.79 -6.69 56.95
N LEU A 4 -4.68 -6.89 56.23
CA LEU A 4 -3.90 -5.88 55.49
C LEU A 4 -3.40 -6.58 54.21
N SER A 5 -3.96 -6.38 53.01
CA SER A 5 -4.03 -5.18 52.17
C SER A 5 -2.66 -4.63 51.74
N ASN A 6 -2.29 -4.93 50.48
CA ASN A 6 -1.48 -4.17 49.51
C ASN A 6 -1.41 -5.04 48.23
N ARG A 7 -2.39 -5.03 47.33
CA ARG A 7 -2.71 -4.04 46.28
C ARG A 7 -1.50 -3.65 45.41
N VAL A 8 -1.24 -4.43 44.36
CA VAL A 8 -0.75 -3.90 43.08
C VAL A 8 -1.67 -4.46 41.99
N ASN A 9 -2.40 -3.56 41.34
CA ASN A 9 -3.44 -3.87 40.37
C ASN A 9 -2.83 -4.52 39.11
N SER A 10 -3.28 -5.73 38.77
CA SER A 10 -3.34 -6.16 37.37
C SER A 10 -4.48 -5.42 36.70
N ALA A 11 -4.15 -4.41 35.90
CA ALA A 11 -5.12 -3.70 35.09
C ALA A 11 -4.44 -3.16 33.82
N LEU A 12 -4.11 -4.04 32.88
CA LEU A 12 -3.99 -3.62 31.49
C LEU A 12 -5.40 -3.65 30.88
N VAL A 13 -6.20 -2.67 31.30
CA VAL A 13 -7.48 -2.35 30.67
C VAL A 13 -7.15 -1.78 29.29
N ALA A 14 -7.34 -2.58 28.25
CA ALA A 14 -7.24 -2.11 26.88
C ALA A 14 -8.31 -1.03 26.67
N ILE A 15 -7.84 0.21 26.47
CA ILE A 15 -8.65 1.39 26.22
C ILE A 15 -9.53 1.13 24.98
N PRO A 16 -10.83 1.43 25.00
CA PRO A 16 -11.67 1.34 23.83
C PRO A 16 -11.16 2.32 22.78
N VAL A 17 -10.64 1.78 21.67
CA VAL A 17 -10.21 2.54 20.50
C VAL A 17 -11.46 3.23 19.94
N LYS A 18 -11.60 4.52 20.24
CA LYS A 18 -12.51 5.41 19.49
C LYS A 18 -12.02 5.37 18.05
N HIS A 19 -12.73 4.63 17.19
CA HIS A 19 -12.62 4.78 15.75
C HIS A 19 -13.02 6.22 15.43
N GLN A 20 -12.06 7.14 15.42
CA GLN A 20 -12.19 8.37 14.67
C GLN A 20 -12.16 7.97 13.20
N SER A 21 -13.35 7.81 12.63
CA SER A 21 -13.59 7.84 11.21
C SER A 21 -13.01 9.16 10.69
N LEU A 22 -11.79 9.10 10.18
CA LEU A 22 -11.21 10.18 9.39
C LEU A 22 -12.11 10.33 8.17
N ALA A 23 -12.95 11.36 8.22
CA ALA A 23 -13.80 11.76 7.13
C ALA A 23 -12.92 12.06 5.90
N LEU A 24 -12.99 11.21 4.88
CA LEU A 24 -12.52 11.52 3.53
C LEU A 24 -13.52 12.47 2.85
N ASN A 25 -13.83 13.56 3.53
CA ASN A 25 -14.58 14.66 2.96
C ASN A 25 -13.51 15.66 2.55
N ASN A 26 -13.20 15.72 1.25
CA ASN A 26 -12.70 16.87 0.49
C ASN A 26 -11.88 16.41 -0.72
N ALA A 27 -12.58 16.02 -1.79
CA ALA A 27 -12.15 16.17 -3.20
C ALA A 27 -13.19 15.58 -4.18
N CYS A 28 -14.47 15.97 -4.07
CA CYS A 28 -15.49 15.58 -5.08
C CYS A 28 -16.44 16.73 -5.47
N GLU A 29 -16.04 17.99 -5.29
CA GLU A 29 -16.83 19.15 -5.73
C GLU A 29 -16.62 19.48 -7.23
N GLY A 30 -16.64 18.47 -8.09
CA GLY A 30 -16.45 18.66 -9.53
C GLY A 30 -17.08 17.61 -10.44
N LEU A 31 -17.74 16.59 -9.90
CA LEU A 31 -18.46 15.62 -10.72
C LEU A 31 -19.90 16.12 -10.93
N ASN A 32 -20.04 17.06 -11.85
CA ASN A 32 -21.32 17.45 -12.40
C ASN A 32 -22.11 16.20 -12.83
N LYS A 33 -23.41 16.23 -12.53
CA LYS A 33 -24.44 15.23 -12.85
C LYS A 33 -24.27 14.63 -14.26
N VAL A 34 -23.53 13.54 -14.36
CA VAL A 34 -23.64 12.56 -15.44
C VAL A 34 -24.56 11.47 -14.88
N GLY A 35 -25.60 11.08 -15.62
CA GLY A 35 -26.57 10.06 -15.21
C GLY A 35 -25.84 8.88 -14.56
N ALA A 36 -26.21 8.58 -13.31
CA ALA A 36 -25.41 7.73 -12.43
C ALA A 36 -25.51 6.26 -12.84
N ASP A 37 -24.74 5.88 -13.85
CA ASP A 37 -24.20 4.53 -13.95
C ASP A 37 -23.32 4.34 -12.71
N SER A 38 -23.91 3.79 -11.64
CA SER A 38 -23.24 3.64 -10.36
C SER A 38 -22.08 2.66 -10.51
N ILE A 39 -20.86 3.15 -10.26
CA ILE A 39 -19.68 2.30 -10.28
C ILE A 39 -19.80 1.32 -9.11
N THR A 40 -20.07 0.06 -9.43
CA THR A 40 -20.29 -0.99 -8.44
C THR A 40 -18.96 -1.60 -8.00
N LEU A 41 -18.76 -1.73 -6.68
CA LEU A 41 -17.61 -2.44 -6.14
C LEU A 41 -17.77 -3.95 -6.39
N ILE A 42 -16.93 -4.51 -7.26
CA ILE A 42 -16.96 -5.91 -7.66
C ILE A 42 -15.99 -6.76 -6.80
N SER A 43 -14.93 -6.16 -6.23
CA SER A 43 -13.98 -6.89 -5.38
C SER A 43 -13.48 -6.10 -4.18
N LYS A 44 -14.01 -6.39 -3.00
CA LYS A 44 -13.53 -5.85 -1.72
C LYS A 44 -12.07 -6.21 -1.43
N ARG A 45 -11.62 -7.42 -1.82
CA ARG A 45 -10.22 -7.86 -1.63
C ARG A 45 -9.25 -6.96 -2.39
N LYS A 46 -9.55 -6.62 -3.64
CA LYS A 46 -8.69 -5.73 -4.45
C LYS A 46 -8.66 -4.31 -3.90
N LEU A 47 -9.79 -3.81 -3.39
CA LEU A 47 -9.86 -2.53 -2.70
C LEU A 47 -8.97 -2.48 -1.46
N LEU A 48 -9.05 -3.50 -0.59
CA LEU A 48 -8.19 -3.59 0.60
C LEU A 48 -6.71 -3.67 0.22
N ASN A 49 -6.35 -4.46 -0.79
CA ASN A 49 -4.97 -4.51 -1.28
C ASN A 49 -4.51 -3.14 -1.80
N ALA A 50 -5.34 -2.43 -2.58
CA ALA A 50 -5.01 -1.08 -3.07
C ALA A 50 -4.72 -0.11 -1.91
N GLN A 51 -5.56 -0.15 -0.86
CA GLN A 51 -5.36 0.66 0.35
C GLN A 51 -4.07 0.29 1.09
N MET A 52 -3.73 -1.00 1.17
CA MET A 52 -2.46 -1.44 1.76
C MET A 52 -1.26 -0.91 0.97
N TYR A 53 -1.26 -1.06 -0.36
CA TYR A 53 -0.18 -0.54 -1.21
C TYR A 53 0.01 0.96 -1.05
N ALA A 54 -1.08 1.73 -1.03
CA ALA A 54 -1.05 3.18 -0.82
C ALA A 54 -0.52 3.58 0.57
N LYS A 55 -0.75 2.74 1.59
CA LYS A 55 -0.32 3.02 2.97
C LYS A 55 1.15 2.65 3.22
N GLU A 56 1.60 1.51 2.69
CA GLU A 56 2.89 0.91 3.07
C GLU A 56 4.09 1.46 2.27
N ASN A 57 3.88 1.98 1.06
CA ASN A 57 4.97 2.44 0.20
C ASN A 57 4.58 3.70 -0.56
N GLN A 58 5.35 4.77 -0.38
CA GLN A 58 5.16 6.04 -1.10
C GLN A 58 5.92 6.10 -2.43
N SER A 59 6.39 4.95 -2.94
CA SER A 59 7.07 4.91 -4.24
C SER A 59 6.08 5.09 -5.39
N ARG A 60 6.56 5.66 -6.50
CA ARG A 60 5.80 5.82 -7.75
C ARG A 60 5.13 4.50 -8.16
N TYR A 61 5.92 3.42 -8.22
CA TYR A 61 5.42 2.12 -8.65
C TYR A 61 4.33 1.56 -7.73
N CYS A 62 4.47 1.72 -6.41
CA CYS A 62 3.44 1.27 -5.48
C CYS A 62 2.13 2.04 -5.64
N TRP A 63 2.19 3.35 -5.96
CA TRP A 63 1.00 4.14 -6.30
C TRP A 63 0.34 3.68 -7.61
N GLU A 64 1.13 3.33 -8.61
CA GLU A 64 0.62 2.79 -9.88
C GLU A 64 -0.07 1.44 -9.67
N VAL A 65 0.52 0.55 -8.87
CA VAL A 65 -0.09 -0.73 -8.49
C VAL A 65 -1.36 -0.53 -7.66
N ALA A 66 -1.37 0.39 -6.69
CA ALA A 66 -2.55 0.73 -5.91
C ALA A 66 -3.69 1.22 -6.81
N SER A 67 -3.38 2.13 -7.74
CA SER A 67 -4.34 2.67 -8.70
C SER A 67 -4.90 1.59 -9.63
N HIS A 68 -4.05 0.68 -10.11
CA HIS A 68 -4.45 -0.46 -10.92
C HIS A 68 -5.41 -1.38 -10.17
N LEU A 69 -5.08 -1.75 -8.93
CA LEU A 69 -5.94 -2.59 -8.09
C LEU A 69 -7.29 -1.92 -7.77
N LEU A 70 -7.28 -0.60 -7.54
CA LEU A 70 -8.49 0.17 -7.31
C LEU A 70 -9.42 0.11 -8.53
N LYS A 71 -8.90 0.37 -9.74
CA LYS A 71 -9.66 0.24 -11.00
C LYS A 71 -10.26 -1.16 -11.15
N GLN A 72 -9.46 -2.19 -10.91
CA GLN A 72 -9.94 -3.58 -10.97
C GLN A 72 -10.98 -3.91 -9.89
N ALA A 73 -10.93 -3.28 -8.72
CA ALA A 73 -11.92 -3.48 -7.66
C ALA A 73 -13.33 -3.06 -8.11
N TYR A 74 -13.41 -2.08 -9.02
CA TYR A 74 -14.62 -1.56 -9.63
C TYR A 74 -14.88 -2.11 -11.05
N GLY A 75 -14.20 -3.19 -11.45
CA GLY A 75 -14.41 -3.84 -12.75
C GLY A 75 -13.86 -3.09 -13.96
N ILE A 76 -13.09 -2.04 -13.75
CA ILE A 76 -12.47 -1.27 -14.83
C ILE A 76 -11.27 -2.05 -15.35
N LYS A 77 -11.33 -2.46 -16.63
CA LYS A 77 -10.21 -3.09 -17.32
C LYS A 77 -9.09 -2.06 -17.52
N CYS A 78 -7.89 -2.42 -17.09
CA CYS A 78 -6.69 -1.61 -17.26
C CYS A 78 -5.46 -2.51 -17.27
N GLU A 79 -4.40 -2.05 -17.93
CA GLU A 79 -3.13 -2.76 -18.02
C GLU A 79 -2.40 -2.77 -16.67
N CYS A 80 -1.67 -3.84 -16.41
CA CYS A 80 -0.80 -3.94 -15.24
C CYS A 80 0.37 -2.94 -15.39
N PRO A 81 0.64 -2.10 -14.38
CA PRO A 81 1.75 -1.16 -14.47
C PRO A 81 3.07 -1.91 -14.47
N MET A 82 3.96 -1.54 -15.38
CA MET A 82 5.33 -2.05 -15.46
C MET A 82 6.24 -1.21 -14.54
N PRO A 83 7.09 -1.84 -13.70
CA PRO A 83 8.09 -1.09 -12.95
C PRO A 83 9.14 -0.49 -13.88
N ARG A 84 9.82 0.55 -13.39
CA ARG A 84 11.02 1.13 -13.99
C ARG A 84 12.24 0.66 -13.20
N LEU A 85 13.39 0.65 -13.86
CA LEU A 85 14.68 0.44 -13.19
C LEU A 85 14.83 1.45 -12.03
N GLY A 86 15.22 0.93 -10.86
CA GLY A 86 15.36 1.71 -9.63
C GLY A 86 14.07 1.91 -8.84
N ASP A 87 12.89 1.53 -9.35
CA ASP A 87 11.66 1.59 -8.55
C ASP A 87 11.80 0.71 -7.31
N ALA A 88 11.36 1.24 -6.17
CA ALA A 88 11.40 0.56 -4.90
C ALA A 88 10.03 -0.01 -4.50
N ARG A 89 10.06 -1.17 -3.85
CA ARG A 89 8.92 -1.78 -3.16
C ARG A 89 9.40 -2.32 -1.83
N GLY A 90 9.22 -1.54 -0.76
CA GLY A 90 9.82 -1.83 0.53
C GLY A 90 11.34 -1.97 0.42
N ASN A 91 11.88 -3.09 0.89
CA ASN A 91 13.31 -3.38 0.85
C ASN A 91 13.79 -3.97 -0.49
N TYR A 92 13.00 -3.88 -1.55
CA TYR A 92 13.36 -4.41 -2.87
C TYR A 92 13.46 -3.28 -3.88
N ILE A 93 14.44 -3.39 -4.78
CA ILE A 93 14.67 -2.44 -5.87
C ILE A 93 14.58 -3.19 -7.18
N CYS A 94 13.91 -2.60 -8.16
CA CYS A 94 13.85 -3.14 -9.51
C CYS A 94 15.20 -2.98 -10.20
N THR A 95 15.84 -4.08 -10.58
CA THR A 95 17.17 -4.10 -11.21
C THR A 95 17.15 -4.54 -12.67
N PHE A 96 16.00 -5.05 -13.14
CA PHE A 96 15.82 -5.50 -14.52
C PHE A 96 14.38 -5.26 -14.96
N VAL A 97 14.21 -4.78 -16.18
CA VAL A 97 12.93 -4.59 -16.87
C VAL A 97 13.14 -4.86 -18.36
N ASP A 98 12.38 -5.78 -18.93
CA ASP A 98 12.25 -6.00 -20.36
C ASP A 98 10.82 -5.66 -20.79
N ILE A 99 10.71 -4.55 -21.50
CA ILE A 99 9.43 -4.00 -21.95
C ILE A 99 8.81 -4.87 -23.05
N SER A 100 9.62 -5.58 -23.83
CA SER A 100 9.15 -6.39 -24.95
C SER A 100 8.48 -7.68 -24.50
N THR A 101 8.98 -8.27 -23.41
CA THR A 101 8.47 -9.53 -22.84
C THR A 101 7.53 -9.31 -21.64
N GLY A 102 7.58 -8.14 -21.00
CA GLY A 102 6.86 -7.89 -19.75
C GLY A 102 7.58 -8.44 -18.52
N GLU A 103 8.82 -8.93 -18.67
CA GLU A 103 9.61 -9.46 -17.56
C GLU A 103 10.25 -8.35 -16.75
N TYR A 104 10.27 -8.51 -15.42
CA TYR A 104 10.98 -7.61 -14.53
C TYR A 104 11.49 -8.37 -13.29
N ARG A 105 12.55 -7.85 -12.65
CA ARG A 105 13.13 -8.43 -11.45
C ARG A 105 13.30 -7.40 -10.35
N PHE A 106 12.92 -7.80 -9.14
CA PHE A 106 13.20 -7.07 -7.92
C PHE A 106 14.24 -7.84 -7.11
N VAL A 107 15.27 -7.12 -6.63
CA VAL A 107 16.33 -7.66 -5.79
C VAL A 107 16.29 -6.95 -4.45
N HIS A 108 16.57 -7.68 -3.37
CA HIS A 108 16.62 -7.11 -2.04
C HIS A 108 17.76 -6.08 -1.95
N SER A 109 17.47 -4.89 -1.39
CA SER A 109 18.37 -3.73 -1.40
C SER A 109 19.73 -4.03 -0.77
N ARG A 110 19.76 -4.82 0.32
CA ARG A 110 21.01 -5.25 0.98
C ARG A 110 21.94 -6.07 0.07
N SER A 111 21.37 -6.89 -0.81
CA SER A 111 22.15 -7.72 -1.74
C SER A 111 22.80 -6.92 -2.87
N ILE A 112 22.38 -5.66 -3.08
CA ILE A 112 22.97 -4.75 -4.07
C ILE A 112 24.22 -4.09 -3.48
N THR A 113 24.19 -3.75 -2.19
CA THR A 113 25.31 -3.09 -1.49
C THR A 113 26.54 -4.00 -1.34
N GLU A 114 26.34 -5.31 -1.26
CA GLU A 114 27.42 -6.30 -1.14
C GLU A 114 28.18 -6.56 -2.46
N GLY A 115 27.66 -6.10 -3.61
CA GLY A 115 28.23 -6.36 -4.94
C GLY A 115 28.94 -5.18 -5.61
N GLN A 116 28.97 -3.99 -4.99
CA GLN A 116 29.62 -2.79 -5.53
C GLN A 116 30.76 -2.32 -4.63
N GLU A 117 31.85 -3.11 -4.57
CA GLU A 117 33.18 -2.48 -4.50
C GLU A 117 33.43 -1.82 -5.87
N VAL A 118 33.06 -0.54 -5.97
CA VAL A 118 33.39 0.31 -7.10
C VAL A 118 34.92 0.43 -7.14
N ARG A 119 35.56 -0.33 -8.01
CA ARG A 119 36.97 -0.11 -8.38
C ARG A 119 37.05 1.25 -9.07
N HIS A 120 37.46 2.27 -8.32
CA HIS A 120 37.98 3.50 -8.90
C HIS A 120 39.36 3.18 -9.47
N VAL A 121 39.48 3.22 -10.80
CA VAL A 121 40.75 3.29 -11.54
C VAL A 121 41.15 4.74 -11.67
#